data_AF-A0A7S4LIH9-F1
#
_entry.id   AF-A0A7S4LIH9-F1
#
_cell.length_a   1.000
_cell.length_b   1.000
_cell.length_c   1.000
_cell.angle_alpha   90.00
_cell.angle_beta   90.00
_cell.angle_gamma   90.00
#
_symmetry.space_group_name_H-M   'P 1'
#
loop_
_entity.id
_entity.type
_entity.pdbx_description
1 polymer ?
#
loop_
_entity_poly.entity_id
_entity_poly.type
_entity_poly.pdbx_seq_one_letter_code
_entity_poly.pdbx_strand_id
1 'polypeptide(L)'
;PAKGFSHDKGHFAFQFCRVMEWNKETNELRVRWGTDDSNGQKEEWLPRIHVQFLAEDPTTFVQRITYANKQRQKAIALMKYRLYVDSMPVDGSDTLEADVIGRIRQRGEDF
;
A
#
# COMPACT_ATOMS: atom_id res chain seq x y z
N PRO A 1 2.01 -17.42 -18.26
CA PRO A 1 0.66 -16.79 -18.25
C PRO A 1 0.32 -16.30 -16.84
N ALA A 2 -0.40 -15.19 -16.71
CA ALA A 2 -0.71 -14.55 -15.44
C ALA A 2 -2.10 -13.92 -15.47
N LYS A 3 -2.57 -13.44 -14.31
CA LYS A 3 -3.70 -12.55 -14.19
C LYS A 3 -3.21 -11.21 -13.64
N GLY A 4 -3.45 -10.14 -14.37
CA GLY A 4 -3.14 -8.77 -13.94
C GLY A 4 -4.37 -8.11 -13.37
N PHE A 5 -4.17 -7.22 -12.40
CA PHE A 5 -5.20 -6.35 -11.89
C PHE A 5 -5.40 -5.16 -12.84
N SER A 6 -6.60 -5.05 -13.41
CA SER A 6 -6.99 -3.99 -14.33
C SER A 6 -8.04 -3.09 -13.67
N HIS A 7 -7.96 -1.80 -13.98
CA HIS A 7 -8.97 -0.82 -13.62
C HIS A 7 -9.54 -0.22 -14.91
N ASP A 8 -10.75 -0.63 -15.26
CA ASP A 8 -11.49 -0.09 -16.40
C ASP A 8 -12.81 0.52 -15.94
N LYS A 9 -13.02 1.80 -16.23
CA LYS A 9 -14.26 2.56 -15.95
C LYS A 9 -14.84 2.40 -14.54
N GLY A 10 -13.98 2.30 -13.51
CA GLY A 10 -14.41 2.17 -12.11
C GLY A 10 -14.64 0.71 -11.66
N HIS A 11 -14.44 -0.26 -12.55
CA HIS A 11 -14.45 -1.67 -12.21
C HIS A 11 -13.03 -2.20 -12.03
N PHE A 12 -12.82 -2.87 -10.91
CA PHE A 12 -11.58 -3.56 -10.60
C PHE A 12 -11.74 -5.05 -10.87
N ALA A 13 -10.94 -5.60 -11.77
CA ALA A 13 -11.02 -7.01 -12.12
C ALA A 13 -9.64 -7.60 -12.42
N PHE A 14 -9.49 -8.88 -12.09
CA PHE A 14 -8.37 -9.67 -12.58
C PHE A 14 -8.65 -10.15 -13.99
N GLN A 15 -7.81 -9.75 -14.94
CA GLN A 15 -7.88 -10.14 -16.35
C GLN A 15 -6.66 -10.95 -16.73
N PHE A 16 -6.82 -11.88 -17.67
CA PHE A 16 -5.69 -12.66 -18.16
C PHE A 16 -4.71 -11.78 -18.92
N CYS A 17 -3.43 -11.96 -18.62
CA CYS A 17 -2.35 -11.26 -19.27
C CYS A 17 -1.12 -12.15 -19.43
N ARG A 18 -0.25 -11.76 -20.35
CA ARG A 18 1.08 -12.35 -20.52
C ARG A 18 2.12 -11.37 -20.01
N VAL A 19 2.98 -11.84 -19.11
CA VAL A 19 4.15 -11.06 -18.66
C VAL A 19 5.21 -11.15 -19.75
N MET A 20 5.66 -9.98 -20.21
CA MET A 20 6.63 -9.84 -21.29
C MET A 20 8.03 -9.52 -20.77
N GLU A 21 8.10 -8.66 -19.75
CA GLU A 21 9.35 -8.14 -19.23
C GLU A 21 9.24 -7.86 -17.72
N TRP A 22 10.37 -7.91 -17.02
CA TRP A 22 10.46 -7.56 -15.60
C TRP A 22 11.54 -6.51 -15.39
N ASN A 23 11.14 -5.34 -14.91
CA ASN A 23 12.04 -4.34 -14.40
C ASN A 23 12.35 -4.64 -12.92
N LYS A 24 13.59 -5.06 -12.65
CA LYS A 24 14.04 -5.41 -11.30
C LYS A 24 14.23 -4.21 -10.38
N GLU A 25 14.55 -3.04 -10.93
CA GLU A 25 14.82 -1.83 -10.15
C GLU A 25 13.53 -1.29 -9.53
N THR A 26 12.47 -1.18 -10.33
CA THR A 26 11.14 -0.71 -9.88
C THR A 26 10.23 -1.84 -9.40
N ASN A 27 10.63 -3.09 -9.62
CA ASN A 27 9.83 -4.29 -9.35
C ASN A 27 8.47 -4.29 -10.08
N GLU A 28 8.49 -3.88 -11.35
CA GLU A 28 7.33 -3.79 -12.23
C GLU A 28 7.42 -4.80 -13.36
N LEU A 29 6.26 -5.32 -13.76
CA LEU A 29 6.10 -6.29 -14.82
C LEU A 29 5.40 -5.62 -16.00
N ARG A 30 6.00 -5.71 -17.18
CA ARG A 30 5.33 -5.33 -18.42
C ARG A 30 4.37 -6.46 -18.78
N VAL A 31 3.09 -6.16 -18.78
CA VAL A 31 2.03 -7.10 -19.12
C VAL A 31 1.41 -6.74 -20.45
N ARG A 32 1.03 -7.75 -21.22
CA ARG A 32 0.17 -7.64 -22.40
C ARG A 32 -1.20 -8.23 -22.08
N TRP A 33 -2.25 -7.45 -22.27
CA TRP A 33 -3.63 -7.85 -21.98
C TRP A 33 -4.23 -8.70 -23.10
N GLY A 34 -4.85 -9.81 -22.74
CA GLY A 34 -5.50 -10.72 -23.69
C GLY A 34 -4.82 -12.08 -23.82
N THR A 35 -5.41 -12.95 -24.65
CA THR A 35 -5.00 -14.35 -24.79
C THR A 35 -4.30 -14.64 -26.12
N ASP A 36 -4.68 -13.92 -27.18
CA ASP A 36 -4.16 -14.11 -28.54
C ASP A 36 -2.99 -13.18 -28.86
N ASP A 37 -2.06 -13.57 -29.74
CA ASP A 37 -0.95 -12.69 -30.16
C ASP A 37 -1.36 -11.73 -31.31
N SER A 38 -2.64 -11.34 -31.35
CA SER A 38 -3.19 -10.41 -32.34
C SER A 38 -2.58 -9.01 -32.17
N ASN A 39 -2.14 -8.41 -33.28
CA ASN A 39 -1.64 -7.03 -33.32
C ASN A 39 -2.72 -6.07 -32.78
N GLY A 40 -2.43 -5.39 -31.67
CA GLY A 40 -3.32 -4.39 -31.06
C GLY A 40 -3.60 -4.58 -29.56
N GLN A 41 -3.05 -5.60 -28.91
CA GLN A 41 -3.20 -5.75 -27.46
C GLN A 41 -2.46 -4.68 -26.68
N LYS A 42 -3.16 -4.08 -25.70
CA LYS A 42 -2.61 -3.05 -24.82
C LYS A 42 -1.51 -3.66 -23.95
N GLU A 43 -0.35 -3.00 -23.93
CA GLU A 43 0.73 -3.30 -22.99
C GLU A 43 0.79 -2.23 -21.90
N GLU A 44 1.11 -2.65 -20.68
CA GLU A 44 1.13 -1.76 -19.52
C GLU A 44 2.15 -2.26 -18.49
N TRP A 45 2.77 -1.34 -17.76
CA TRP A 45 3.63 -1.67 -16.63
C TRP A 45 2.79 -1.75 -15.36
N LEU A 46 2.81 -2.91 -14.71
CA LEU A 46 2.12 -3.14 -13.45
C LEU A 46 3.12 -3.46 -12.34
N PRO A 47 2.94 -2.90 -11.15
CA PRO A 47 3.66 -3.37 -9.96
C PRO A 47 3.51 -4.87 -9.78
N ARG A 48 4.58 -5.58 -9.38
CA ARG A 48 4.58 -7.04 -9.17
C ARG A 48 3.43 -7.53 -8.29
N ILE A 49 3.00 -6.70 -7.33
CA ILE A 49 1.91 -7.00 -6.41
C ILE A 49 0.54 -7.09 -7.10
N HIS A 50 0.35 -6.42 -8.24
CA HIS A 50 -0.88 -6.43 -9.03
C HIS A 50 -0.96 -7.61 -10.01
N VAL A 51 0.06 -8.47 -10.06
CA VAL A 51 0.12 -9.60 -10.99
C VAL A 51 0.15 -10.91 -10.21
N GLN A 52 -0.75 -11.82 -10.54
CA GLN A 52 -0.78 -13.18 -10.04
C GLN A 52 -0.31 -14.13 -11.15
N PHE A 53 0.82 -14.81 -10.95
CA PHE A 53 1.22 -15.85 -11.90
C PHE A 53 0.39 -17.10 -11.69
N LEU A 54 0.00 -17.77 -12.78
CA LEU A 54 -0.76 -19.03 -12.68
C LEU A 54 0.08 -20.18 -12.09
N ALA A 55 1.40 -20.11 -12.23
CA ALA A 55 2.34 -21.08 -11.67
C ALA A 55 2.80 -20.72 -10.25
N GLU A 56 2.40 -19.57 -9.71
CA GLU A 56 2.74 -19.16 -8.35
C GLU A 56 1.78 -19.82 -7.36
N ASP A 57 2.30 -20.21 -6.19
CA ASP A 57 1.48 -20.72 -5.10
C ASP A 57 0.49 -19.63 -4.61
N PRO A 58 -0.82 -19.93 -4.54
CA PRO A 58 -1.83 -18.96 -4.11
C PRO A 58 -1.56 -18.42 -2.70
N THR A 59 -1.00 -19.23 -1.80
CA THR A 59 -0.72 -18.81 -0.42
C THR A 59 0.34 -17.71 -0.41
N THR A 60 1.42 -17.91 -1.18
CA THR A 60 2.50 -16.92 -1.35
C THR A 60 1.98 -15.60 -1.94
N PHE A 61 1.09 -15.67 -2.95
CA PHE A 61 0.45 -14.47 -3.51
C PHE A 61 -0.36 -13.72 -2.45
N VAL A 62 -1.24 -14.42 -1.72
CA VAL A 62 -2.10 -13.81 -0.69
C VAL A 62 -1.28 -13.21 0.46
N GLN A 63 -0.22 -13.89 0.90
CA GLN A 63 0.69 -13.37 1.92
C GLN A 63 1.32 -12.05 1.50
N ARG A 64 1.76 -11.92 0.24
CA ARG A 64 2.31 -10.68 -0.31
C ARG A 64 1.29 -9.55 -0.28
N ILE A 65 0.04 -9.80 -0.71
CA ILE A 65 -1.04 -8.80 -0.65
C ILE A 65 -1.30 -8.36 0.79
N THR A 66 -1.42 -9.33 1.69
CA THR A 66 -1.69 -9.08 3.12
C THR A 66 -0.60 -8.25 3.75
N TYR A 67 0.66 -8.56 3.46
CA TYR A 67 1.81 -7.81 3.95
C TYR A 67 1.77 -6.36 3.46
N ALA A 68 1.56 -6.13 2.17
CA ALA A 68 1.50 -4.79 1.61
C ALA A 68 0.35 -3.96 2.19
N ASN A 69 -0.82 -4.55 2.41
CA ASN A 69 -1.93 -3.84 3.05
C ASN A 69 -1.60 -3.44 4.49
N LYS A 70 -0.95 -4.33 5.27
CA LYS A 70 -0.48 -4.00 6.63
C LYS A 70 0.58 -2.89 6.61
N GLN A 71 1.53 -2.94 5.68
CA GLN A 71 2.55 -1.89 5.55
C GLN A 71 1.94 -0.54 5.17
N ARG A 72 0.98 -0.53 4.25
CA ARG A 72 0.22 0.68 3.89
C ARG A 72 -0.49 1.28 5.10
N GLN A 73 -1.17 0.47 5.90
CA GLN A 73 -1.84 0.95 7.12
C GLN A 73 -0.84 1.56 8.12
N LYS A 74 0.30 0.90 8.35
CA LYS A 74 1.37 1.42 9.21
C LYS A 74 1.94 2.74 8.70
N ALA A 75 2.25 2.82 7.40
CA ALA A 75 2.78 4.03 6.79
C ALA A 75 1.80 5.20 6.91
N ILE A 76 0.51 4.97 6.65
CA ILE A 76 -0.54 5.99 6.82
C ILE A 76 -0.63 6.45 8.28
N ALA A 77 -0.60 5.52 9.24
CA ALA A 77 -0.63 5.87 10.67
C ALA A 77 0.57 6.75 11.05
N LEU A 78 1.77 6.39 10.59
CA LEU A 78 2.98 7.17 10.83
C LEU A 78 2.92 8.56 10.17
N MET A 79 2.44 8.64 8.93
CA MET A 79 2.26 9.93 8.22
C MET A 79 1.30 10.84 8.97
N LYS A 80 0.16 10.29 9.45
CA LYS A 80 -0.81 11.06 10.24
C LYS A 80 -0.22 11.54 11.55
N TYR A 81 0.51 10.69 12.27
CA TYR A 81 1.19 11.07 13.50
C TYR A 81 2.14 12.26 13.27
N ARG A 82 3.00 12.17 12.25
CA ARG A 82 3.94 13.25 11.89
C ARG A 82 3.23 14.54 11.51
N LEU A 83 2.13 14.43 10.77
CA LEU A 83 1.36 15.60 10.31
C LEU A 83 0.58 16.27 11.44
N TYR A 84 0.03 15.52 12.39
CA TYR A 84 -0.86 16.06 13.42
C TYR A 84 -0.19 16.33 14.76
N VAL A 85 0.81 15.53 15.14
CA VAL A 85 1.48 15.64 16.44
C VAL A 85 2.79 16.39 16.26
N ASP A 86 3.71 15.84 15.46
CA ASP A 86 5.06 16.41 15.34
C ASP A 86 5.05 17.78 14.64
N SER A 87 4.11 18.00 13.72
CA SER A 87 3.97 19.27 12.98
C SER A 87 2.97 20.24 13.63
N MET A 88 2.49 19.95 14.85
CA MET A 88 1.60 20.88 15.57
C MET A 88 2.42 22.10 16.01
N PRO A 89 2.05 23.32 15.58
CA PRO A 89 2.74 24.52 16.04
C PRO A 89 2.50 24.69 17.53
N VAL A 90 3.61 24.78 18.29
CA VAL A 90 3.60 25.04 19.75
C VAL A 90 3.72 26.53 20.08
N ASP A 91 4.00 27.37 19.08
CA ASP A 91 4.15 28.80 19.26
C ASP A 91 2.77 29.46 19.45
N GLY A 92 2.50 29.91 20.67
CA GLY A 92 1.25 30.60 21.05
C GLY A 92 0.12 29.70 21.55
N SER A 93 0.33 28.38 21.65
CA SER A 93 -0.57 27.52 22.42
C SER A 93 -0.25 27.65 23.91
N ASP A 94 -1.25 27.96 24.75
CA ASP A 94 -1.11 27.87 26.21
C ASP A 94 -0.62 26.47 26.56
N THR A 95 0.63 26.38 26.99
CA THR A 95 1.16 25.13 27.51
C THR A 95 0.33 24.74 28.73
N LEU A 96 0.08 23.45 28.90
CA LEU A 96 -0.61 22.95 30.10
C LEU A 96 0.13 23.48 31.33
N GLU A 97 -0.59 24.20 32.20
CA GLU A 97 0.00 24.73 33.42
C GLU A 97 0.62 23.58 34.24
N ALA A 98 1.78 23.86 34.84
CA ALA A 98 2.57 22.85 35.55
C ALA A 98 1.76 22.10 36.64
N ASP A 99 0.77 22.78 37.23
CA ASP A 99 -0.14 22.19 38.22
C ASP A 99 -1.09 21.13 37.61
N VAL A 100 -1.59 21.37 36.40
CA VAL A 100 -2.42 20.39 35.67
C VAL A 100 -1.58 19.17 35.29
N ILE A 101 -0.32 19.38 34.86
CA ILE A 101 0.63 18.30 34.58
C ILE A 101 0.92 17.47 35.84
N GLY A 102 1.08 18.12 37.00
CA GLY A 102 1.28 17.46 38.29
C GLY A 102 0.10 16.56 38.66
N ARG A 103 -1.12 17.06 38.52
CA ARG A 103 -2.35 16.29 38.78
C ARG A 103 -2.53 15.09 37.83
N ILE A 104 -2.16 15.23 36.56
CA ILE A 104 -2.19 14.14 35.59
C ILE A 104 -1.16 13.06 35.94
N ARG A 105 0.06 13.43 36.33
CA ARG A 105 1.10 12.47 36.76
C ARG A 105 0.69 11.70 38.00
N GLN A 106 0.20 12.40 39.03
CA GLN A 106 -0.19 11.78 40.28
C GLN A 106 -1.29 10.72 40.06
N ARG A 107 -2.29 11.03 39.23
CA ARG A 107 -3.35 10.07 38.89
C ARG A 107 -2.92 8.93 37.97
N GLY A 108 -1.82 9.09 37.22
CA GLY A 108 -1.28 8.06 36.35
C GLY A 108 -0.47 7.00 37.10
N GLU A 109 0.08 7.34 38.28
CA GLU A 109 0.79 6.40 39.16
C GLU A 109 -0.17 5.58 40.05
N ASP A 110 -1.44 5.98 40.13
CA ASP A 110 -2.49 5.30 40.89
C ASP A 110 -3.16 4.13 40.09
N PHE A 111 -2.66 3.80 38.89
CA PHE A 111 -3.11 2.68 38.04
C PHE A 111 -1.96 1.70 37.75
#